data_AF-A0A5D2SA22-F1
#
_entry.id   AF-A0A5D2SA22-F1
#
_cell.length_a   1.000
_cell.length_b   1.000
_cell.length_c   1.000
_cell.angle_alpha   90.00
_cell.angle_beta   90.00
_cell.angle_gamma   90.00
#
_symmetry.space_group_name_H-M   'P 1'
#
loop_
_entity.id
_entity.type
_entity.pdbx_description
1 polymer ?
#
loop_
_entity_poly.entity_id
_entity_poly.type
_entity_poly.pdbx_seq_one_letter_code
_entity_poly.pdbx_strand_id
1 'polypeptide(L)'
;MDYKPGWPLLLRGCSETPPTKLARNMSVVQWVMNLPSRSPHHTPRCSTNKEIKLSGNGGNDNSSNSSMQYELQKCLDIPLRRNSSFCQWFGYEVLKAATAEFSSENLIAEGGSNRVYKGILLDGKAVAVKIQKSSKDEYKDFANEIEIISSLKHKHIRPLVGVCVKDYDLISVYDFSSKGSLEEILHGKNKDKHPLPWVVRYNVAVAIAEGLNYLHSEHSRPVIHRDVKSSNILLSDEFEAKLSDFGLAIWGPTASSFLIEADVVGTFGYLAPEYFMYGKLSDKIDVYAFGVILLELLSGKRPIRFENHKGEQSLVMWAKPMIESGDMKGILDPDLNGNINATQMHRMMVAATLCITRSARLRPKMSEVLELLRGEEAIEKWAATQNENKESQEHNIDDGDDDEVYPNSRADLHLSLAMLDVDDDSTSFSSMEQSSNISMEEYLKERWSPSSSFN
;
A
#
# COMPACT_ATOMS: atom_id res chain seq x y z
N MET A 1 -22.25 -53.72 -5.67
CA MET A 1 -23.03 -52.48 -5.42
C MET A 1 -21.98 -51.42 -5.20
N ASP A 2 -21.61 -50.72 -6.27
CA ASP A 2 -20.50 -49.78 -6.26
C ASP A 2 -20.89 -48.58 -7.12
N TYR A 3 -21.03 -47.42 -6.47
CA TYR A 3 -21.28 -46.13 -7.10
C TYR A 3 -19.95 -45.41 -7.31
N LYS A 4 -19.56 -45.21 -8.58
CA LYS A 4 -18.60 -44.19 -9.03
C LYS A 4 -19.28 -43.36 -10.11
N PRO A 5 -19.48 -42.04 -9.96
CA PRO A 5 -19.89 -41.19 -11.06
C PRO A 5 -18.68 -40.85 -11.92
N GLY A 6 -18.74 -41.23 -13.20
CA GLY A 6 -17.85 -40.79 -14.25
C GLY A 6 -18.18 -39.38 -14.73
N TRP A 7 -17.18 -38.74 -15.33
CA TRP A 7 -17.28 -37.48 -16.04
C TRP A 7 -18.19 -37.60 -17.28
N PRO A 8 -19.00 -36.56 -17.57
CA PRO A 8 -19.23 -36.20 -18.96
C PRO A 8 -18.99 -34.70 -19.18
N LEU A 9 -17.95 -34.41 -19.96
CA LEU A 9 -17.81 -33.18 -20.73
C LEU A 9 -18.90 -33.12 -21.81
N LEU A 10 -19.20 -31.88 -22.24
CA LEU A 10 -19.98 -31.47 -23.41
C LEU A 10 -21.51 -31.45 -23.25
N LEU A 11 -22.03 -30.30 -22.83
CA LEU A 11 -23.29 -29.78 -23.37
C LEU A 11 -23.10 -28.36 -23.90
N ARG A 12 -23.17 -28.30 -25.23
CA ARG A 12 -23.20 -27.14 -26.10
C ARG A 12 -24.56 -26.45 -25.94
N GLY A 13 -24.58 -25.24 -25.41
CA GLY A 13 -25.72 -24.33 -25.50
C GLY A 13 -25.38 -23.22 -26.49
N CYS A 14 -25.80 -23.36 -27.74
CA CYS A 14 -25.76 -22.28 -28.72
C CYS A 14 -26.79 -21.20 -28.32
N SER A 15 -26.34 -19.95 -28.22
CA SER A 15 -27.17 -18.77 -28.46
C SER A 15 -26.31 -17.76 -29.21
N GLU A 16 -26.93 -17.08 -30.16
CA GLU A 16 -26.39 -16.57 -31.42
C GLU A 16 -25.33 -15.47 -31.26
N THR A 17 -24.23 -15.60 -32.00
CA THR A 17 -23.21 -14.56 -32.19
C THR A 17 -23.66 -13.50 -33.21
N PRO A 18 -23.49 -12.20 -32.96
CA PRO A 18 -23.48 -11.19 -34.02
C PRO A 18 -22.19 -11.30 -34.86
N PRO A 19 -22.19 -10.81 -36.11
CA PRO A 19 -21.22 -11.23 -37.13
C PRO A 19 -19.78 -10.77 -36.86
N THR A 20 -18.88 -11.68 -37.21
CA THR A 20 -17.43 -11.75 -37.03
C THR A 20 -16.60 -10.69 -37.77
N LYS A 21 -16.97 -9.40 -37.69
CA LYS A 21 -16.11 -8.30 -38.17
C LYS A 21 -15.96 -7.07 -37.27
N LEU A 22 -16.60 -7.03 -36.09
CA LEU A 22 -16.43 -5.94 -35.11
C LEU A 22 -15.62 -6.31 -33.86
N ALA A 23 -15.26 -7.58 -33.68
CA ALA A 23 -14.53 -8.05 -32.50
C ALA A 23 -13.00 -7.89 -32.56
N ARG A 24 -12.47 -7.12 -33.53
CA ARG A 24 -11.01 -6.90 -33.67
C ARG A 24 -10.49 -5.56 -33.14
N ASN A 25 -11.35 -4.66 -32.67
CA ASN A 25 -10.96 -3.35 -32.11
C ASN A 25 -11.57 -3.08 -30.71
N MET A 26 -11.78 -4.13 -29.90
CA MET A 26 -12.26 -3.94 -28.53
C MET A 26 -11.09 -4.07 -27.57
N SER A 27 -10.82 -3.02 -26.78
CA SER A 27 -9.75 -3.05 -25.78
C SER A 27 -10.03 -4.14 -24.74
N VAL A 28 -8.98 -4.70 -24.14
CA VAL A 28 -9.12 -5.75 -23.10
C VAL A 28 -9.96 -5.24 -21.93
N VAL A 29 -9.85 -3.96 -21.59
CA VAL A 29 -10.68 -3.29 -20.58
C VAL A 29 -12.16 -3.34 -20.98
N GLN A 30 -12.49 -3.00 -22.23
CA GLN A 30 -13.86 -2.99 -22.73
C GLN A 30 -14.43 -4.40 -22.93
N TRP A 31 -13.57 -5.41 -23.09
CA TRP A 31 -13.96 -6.82 -23.07
C TRP A 31 -14.27 -7.32 -21.66
N VAL A 32 -13.42 -6.99 -20.67
CA VAL A 32 -13.63 -7.33 -19.25
C VAL A 32 -14.91 -6.69 -18.71
N MET A 33 -15.20 -5.45 -19.08
CA MET A 33 -16.42 -4.75 -18.68
C MET A 33 -17.71 -5.30 -19.32
N ASN A 34 -17.59 -6.15 -20.36
CA ASN A 34 -18.72 -6.78 -21.06
C ASN A 34 -18.88 -8.27 -20.74
N LEU A 35 -18.11 -8.80 -19.78
CA LEU A 35 -18.29 -10.19 -19.34
C LEU A 35 -19.60 -10.33 -18.54
N PRO A 36 -20.46 -11.33 -18.85
CA PRO A 36 -21.64 -11.61 -18.04
C PRO A 36 -21.23 -11.93 -16.60
N SER A 37 -21.90 -11.32 -15.63
CA SER A 37 -21.69 -11.57 -14.20
C SER A 37 -21.85 -13.06 -13.88
N ARG A 38 -20.75 -13.73 -13.50
CA ARG A 38 -20.77 -15.12 -13.04
C ARG A 38 -21.09 -15.16 -11.55
N SER A 39 -22.37 -15.19 -11.21
CA SER A 39 -22.83 -15.57 -9.86
C SER A 39 -23.55 -16.92 -9.92
N PRO A 40 -23.11 -17.94 -9.17
CA PRO A 40 -23.97 -19.04 -8.79
C PRO A 40 -24.65 -18.70 -7.45
N HIS A 41 -25.98 -18.60 -7.49
CA HIS A 41 -26.82 -18.61 -6.30
C HIS A 41 -26.72 -19.96 -5.56
N HIS A 42 -26.75 -19.88 -4.21
CA HIS A 42 -26.95 -20.93 -3.20
C HIS A 42 -25.73 -21.74 -2.71
N THR A 43 -25.37 -21.55 -1.43
CA THR A 43 -25.42 -22.53 -0.29
C THR A 43 -24.83 -21.87 1.00
N PRO A 44 -24.96 -22.45 2.22
CA PRO A 44 -25.90 -21.98 3.25
C PRO A 44 -25.26 -21.16 4.39
N ARG A 45 -26.07 -20.27 4.99
CA ARG A 45 -25.78 -19.47 6.20
C ARG A 45 -25.40 -20.35 7.40
N CYS A 46 -24.28 -20.02 8.05
CA CYS A 46 -24.04 -20.33 9.46
C CYS A 46 -24.52 -19.16 10.31
N SER A 47 -25.52 -19.42 11.16
CA SER A 47 -26.22 -18.45 11.99
C SER A 47 -25.41 -18.11 13.24
N THR A 48 -25.16 -16.83 13.47
CA THR A 48 -25.29 -16.18 14.80
C THR A 48 -25.07 -14.68 14.61
N ASN A 49 -26.16 -13.92 14.49
CA ASN A 49 -26.43 -12.66 15.20
C ASN A 49 -27.71 -12.02 14.64
N LYS A 50 -28.56 -11.54 15.54
CA LYS A 50 -29.95 -11.12 15.30
C LYS A 50 -30.02 -9.98 14.26
N GLU A 51 -30.62 -10.27 13.10
CA GLU A 51 -31.10 -9.25 12.15
C GLU A 51 -32.30 -8.51 12.77
N ILE A 52 -32.17 -7.20 13.00
CA ILE A 52 -33.30 -6.31 13.24
C ILE A 52 -33.80 -5.84 11.87
N LYS A 53 -35.00 -6.29 11.47
CA LYS A 53 -35.69 -5.79 10.27
C LYS A 53 -36.32 -4.42 10.57
N LEU A 54 -35.94 -3.40 9.80
CA LEU A 54 -36.68 -2.14 9.68
C LEU A 54 -37.28 -2.06 8.28
N SER A 55 -38.59 -2.27 8.21
CA SER A 55 -39.42 -1.98 7.04
C SER A 55 -39.49 -0.45 6.85
N GLY A 56 -38.97 0.05 5.73
CA GLY A 56 -39.03 1.46 5.38
C GLY A 56 -40.41 1.87 4.84
N ASN A 57 -40.98 2.91 5.44
CA ASN A 57 -41.91 3.81 4.77
C ASN A 57 -41.27 5.22 4.80
N GLY A 58 -41.30 5.92 3.67
CA GLY A 58 -40.48 7.11 3.40
C GLY A 58 -40.78 8.34 4.28
N GLY A 59 -39.73 9.13 4.53
CA GLY A 59 -39.80 10.51 5.04
C GLY A 59 -38.66 10.90 5.98
N ASN A 60 -37.97 12.01 5.64
CA ASN A 60 -36.99 12.80 6.41
C ASN A 60 -35.52 12.32 6.54
N ASP A 61 -34.66 12.92 5.72
CA ASP A 61 -33.19 12.77 5.68
C ASP A 61 -32.41 13.34 6.88
N ASN A 62 -33.08 13.93 7.89
CA ASN A 62 -32.39 14.44 9.09
C ASN A 62 -32.28 13.42 10.23
N SER A 63 -33.08 12.33 10.24
CA SER A 63 -32.99 11.33 11.33
C SER A 63 -31.87 10.30 11.11
N SER A 64 -31.54 10.02 9.84
CA SER A 64 -30.49 9.09 9.43
C SER A 64 -29.10 9.54 9.86
N ASN A 65 -28.80 10.84 9.76
CA ASN A 65 -27.49 11.39 10.14
C ASN A 65 -27.21 11.26 11.65
N SER A 66 -28.22 11.44 12.50
CA SER A 66 -28.07 11.25 13.96
C SER A 66 -27.86 9.79 14.33
N SER A 67 -28.51 8.86 13.61
CA SER A 67 -28.35 7.42 13.82
C SER A 67 -26.97 6.93 13.40
N MET A 68 -26.41 7.48 12.32
CA MET A 68 -25.08 7.10 11.82
C MET A 68 -23.96 7.57 12.75
N GLN A 69 -23.97 8.85 13.17
CA GLN A 69 -23.01 9.37 14.14
C GLN A 69 -23.04 8.57 15.45
N TYR A 70 -24.23 8.21 15.92
CA TYR A 70 -24.39 7.41 17.13
C TYR A 70 -23.81 5.98 17.00
N GLU A 71 -24.02 5.30 15.87
CA GLU A 71 -23.43 3.96 15.65
C GLU A 71 -21.91 4.01 15.51
N LEU A 72 -21.35 5.02 14.81
CA LEU A 72 -19.90 5.24 14.74
C LEU A 72 -19.29 5.53 16.11
N GLN A 73 -19.89 6.44 16.86
CA GLN A 73 -19.45 6.76 18.21
C GLN A 73 -19.45 5.50 19.07
N LYS A 74 -20.47 4.64 18.96
CA LYS A 74 -20.57 3.38 19.68
C LYS A 74 -19.55 2.33 19.22
N CYS A 75 -19.27 2.24 17.92
CA CYS A 75 -18.22 1.38 17.36
C CYS A 75 -16.82 1.82 17.82
N LEU A 76 -16.57 3.13 17.86
CA LEU A 76 -15.29 3.72 18.25
C LEU A 76 -15.12 3.80 19.77
N ASP A 77 -16.20 3.87 20.54
CA ASP A 77 -16.17 4.00 21.99
C ASP A 77 -15.49 2.81 22.68
N ILE A 78 -15.67 1.59 22.17
CA ILE A 78 -15.07 0.39 22.80
C ILE A 78 -13.54 0.35 22.60
N PRO A 79 -13.00 0.50 21.37
CA PRO A 79 -11.55 0.63 21.16
C PRO A 79 -10.94 1.82 21.92
N LEU A 80 -11.59 2.99 21.88
CA LEU A 80 -11.06 4.20 22.49
C LEU A 80 -11.11 4.18 24.02
N ARG A 81 -12.13 3.54 24.64
CA ARG A 81 -12.17 3.36 26.11
C ARG A 81 -11.09 2.40 26.61
N ARG A 82 -10.78 1.32 25.86
CA ARG A 82 -9.71 0.40 26.21
C ARG A 82 -8.33 1.07 26.20
N ASN A 83 -8.14 2.06 25.31
CA ASN A 83 -6.87 2.77 25.12
C ASN A 83 -6.93 4.24 25.61
N SER A 84 -7.84 4.55 26.53
CA SER A 84 -8.23 5.92 26.95
C SER A 84 -7.10 6.81 27.47
N SER A 85 -5.92 6.27 27.73
CA SER A 85 -4.74 7.04 28.14
C SER A 85 -4.01 7.73 26.98
N PHE A 86 -4.27 7.35 25.72
CA PHE A 86 -3.47 7.82 24.56
C PHE A 86 -4.28 8.45 23.42
N CYS A 87 -5.59 8.20 23.33
CA CYS A 87 -6.43 8.71 22.26
C CYS A 87 -7.69 9.39 22.82
N GLN A 88 -7.96 10.64 22.41
CA GLN A 88 -9.09 11.43 22.91
C GLN A 88 -10.08 11.86 21.82
N TRP A 89 -11.31 12.14 22.23
CA TRP A 89 -12.31 12.78 21.38
C TRP A 89 -12.08 14.29 21.35
N PHE A 90 -11.90 14.85 20.16
CA PHE A 90 -11.81 16.29 19.94
C PHE A 90 -13.16 16.85 19.51
N GLY A 91 -13.49 18.05 20.00
CA GLY A 91 -14.58 18.85 19.46
C GLY A 91 -14.19 19.43 18.10
N TYR A 92 -15.12 19.41 17.14
CA TYR A 92 -14.86 19.93 15.79
C TYR A 92 -14.36 21.38 15.79
N GLU A 93 -14.99 22.25 16.60
CA GLU A 93 -14.59 23.66 16.73
C GLU A 93 -13.16 23.83 17.26
N VAL A 94 -12.66 22.89 18.08
CA VAL A 94 -11.27 22.91 18.55
C VAL A 94 -10.31 22.67 17.40
N LEU A 95 -10.59 21.68 16.54
CA LEU A 95 -9.75 21.35 15.39
C LEU A 95 -9.87 22.40 14.29
N LYS A 96 -11.06 22.96 14.10
CA LYS A 96 -11.30 24.09 13.19
C LYS A 96 -10.49 25.31 13.61
N ALA A 97 -10.51 25.67 14.90
CA ALA A 97 -9.70 26.77 15.41
C ALA A 97 -8.19 26.47 15.30
N ALA A 98 -7.76 25.26 15.66
CA ALA A 98 -6.36 24.86 15.63
C ALA A 98 -5.74 24.93 14.22
N THR A 99 -6.54 24.69 13.18
CA THR A 99 -6.12 24.69 11.77
C THR A 99 -6.37 26.03 11.06
N ALA A 100 -6.75 27.09 11.80
CA ALA A 100 -7.16 28.39 11.24
C ALA A 100 -8.29 28.23 10.19
N GLU A 101 -9.36 27.56 10.60
CA GLU A 101 -10.53 27.23 9.78
C GLU A 101 -10.23 26.33 8.57
N PHE A 102 -9.32 25.36 8.75
CA PHE A 102 -8.83 24.51 7.67
C PHE A 102 -8.29 25.32 6.48
N SER A 103 -7.53 26.39 6.79
CA SER A 103 -6.92 27.27 5.80
C SER A 103 -6.01 26.49 4.84
N SER A 104 -6.02 26.87 3.56
CA SER A 104 -5.10 26.35 2.56
C SER A 104 -3.63 26.60 2.90
N GLU A 105 -3.32 27.62 3.69
CA GLU A 105 -1.96 27.89 4.17
C GLU A 105 -1.44 26.81 5.14
N ASN A 106 -2.36 26.10 5.80
CA ASN A 106 -2.05 25.01 6.71
C ASN A 106 -2.19 23.64 6.03
N LEU A 107 -2.55 23.56 4.74
CA LEU A 107 -2.66 22.30 4.03
C LEU A 107 -1.26 21.70 3.82
N ILE A 108 -1.03 20.49 4.34
CA ILE A 108 0.25 19.77 4.23
C ILE A 108 0.17 18.71 3.13
N ALA A 109 -1.00 18.06 2.98
CA ALA A 109 -1.21 17.00 1.99
C ALA A 109 -2.65 16.97 1.51
N GLU A 110 -2.84 16.60 0.24
CA GLU A 110 -4.15 16.36 -0.38
C GLU A 110 -4.05 15.13 -1.29
N GLY A 111 -5.00 14.20 -1.15
CA GLY A 111 -5.10 13.03 -2.02
C GLY A 111 -6.52 12.47 -2.00
N GLY A 112 -7.12 12.24 -3.17
CA GLY A 112 -8.51 11.79 -3.29
C GLY A 112 -9.47 12.64 -2.43
N SER A 113 -10.19 11.98 -1.52
CA SER A 113 -11.11 12.60 -0.55
C SER A 113 -10.45 13.00 0.78
N ASN A 114 -9.13 12.82 0.91
CA ASN A 114 -8.38 13.03 2.14
C ASN A 114 -7.55 14.33 2.08
N ARG A 115 -7.61 15.11 3.17
CA ARG A 115 -6.81 16.33 3.34
C ARG A 115 -6.16 16.35 4.70
N VAL A 116 -4.90 16.75 4.76
CA VAL A 116 -4.14 16.82 6.02
C VAL A 116 -3.72 18.26 6.26
N TYR A 117 -4.14 18.82 7.40
CA TYR A 117 -3.80 20.18 7.81
C TYR A 117 -2.86 20.18 8.99
N LYS A 118 -1.96 21.16 9.04
CA LYS A 118 -1.21 21.52 10.23
C LYS A 118 -2.15 22.28 11.18
N GLY A 119 -2.17 21.89 12.44
CA GLY A 119 -2.88 22.59 13.48
C GLY A 119 -1.99 22.87 14.68
N ILE A 120 -2.31 23.93 15.44
CA ILE A 120 -1.72 24.22 16.74
C ILE A 120 -2.84 24.17 17.78
N LEU A 121 -2.78 23.20 18.69
CA LEU A 121 -3.73 23.09 19.80
C LEU A 121 -3.55 24.22 20.81
N LEU A 122 -4.54 24.41 21.69
CA LEU A 122 -4.53 25.49 22.70
C LEU A 122 -3.35 25.42 23.68
N ASP A 123 -2.81 24.23 23.90
CA ASP A 123 -1.61 23.99 24.72
C ASP A 123 -0.30 24.26 23.97
N GLY A 124 -0.38 24.71 22.71
CA GLY A 124 0.76 24.98 21.82
C GLY A 124 1.27 23.75 21.07
N LYS A 125 0.67 22.57 21.26
CA LYS A 125 1.11 21.34 20.60
C LYS A 125 0.76 21.37 19.11
N ALA A 126 1.77 21.13 18.27
CA ALA A 126 1.56 20.99 16.83
C ALA A 126 1.00 19.59 16.48
N VAL A 127 -0.06 19.57 15.69
CA VAL A 127 -0.76 18.36 15.25
C VAL A 127 -0.96 18.34 13.75
N ALA A 128 -1.11 17.14 13.20
CA ALA A 128 -1.62 16.91 11.85
C ALA A 128 -3.09 16.44 11.95
N VAL A 129 -3.98 17.13 11.26
CA VAL A 129 -5.42 16.88 11.26
C VAL A 129 -5.80 16.32 9.88
N LYS A 130 -5.99 15.01 9.79
CA LYS A 130 -6.42 14.30 8.58
C LYS A 130 -7.94 14.26 8.54
N ILE A 131 -8.53 14.83 7.50
CA ILE A 131 -9.97 14.85 7.24
C ILE A 131 -10.25 13.93 6.06
N GLN A 132 -11.12 12.95 6.29
CA GLN A 132 -11.70 12.11 5.26
C GLN A 132 -13.18 12.47 5.11
N LYS A 133 -13.55 12.91 3.91
CA LYS A 133 -14.97 13.16 3.59
C LYS A 133 -15.64 11.86 3.18
N SER A 134 -16.52 11.34 4.03
CA SER A 134 -17.14 10.05 3.79
C SER A 134 -18.32 10.11 2.81
N SER A 135 -18.39 9.16 1.89
CA SER A 135 -19.66 8.64 1.36
C SER A 135 -20.27 7.60 2.35
N LYS A 136 -21.53 7.16 2.14
CA LYS A 136 -22.26 6.28 3.08
C LYS A 136 -21.55 4.96 3.46
N ASP A 137 -20.58 4.50 2.67
CA ASP A 137 -19.90 3.21 2.87
C ASP A 137 -18.47 3.31 3.46
N GLU A 138 -17.84 4.50 3.48
CA GLU A 138 -16.44 4.70 3.90
C GLU A 138 -16.22 4.68 5.44
N TYR A 139 -17.30 4.66 6.21
CA TYR A 139 -17.25 4.66 7.67
C TYR A 139 -16.62 3.40 8.27
N LYS A 140 -16.75 2.26 7.59
CA LYS A 140 -16.17 0.99 8.04
C LYS A 140 -14.66 1.01 7.97
N ASP A 141 -14.12 1.60 6.90
CA ASP A 141 -12.68 1.70 6.71
C ASP A 141 -12.06 2.63 7.75
N PHE A 142 -12.69 3.78 8.00
CA PHE A 142 -12.26 4.66 9.10
C PHE A 142 -12.36 3.97 10.47
N ALA A 143 -13.45 3.28 10.76
CA ALA A 143 -13.59 2.56 12.04
C ALA A 143 -12.50 1.48 12.21
N ASN A 144 -12.20 0.74 11.14
CA ASN A 144 -11.14 -0.26 11.12
C ASN A 144 -9.75 0.38 11.26
N GLU A 145 -9.47 1.51 10.58
CA GLU A 145 -8.24 2.29 10.76
C GLU A 145 -8.06 2.64 12.25
N ILE A 146 -9.07 3.27 12.88
CA ILE A 146 -9.00 3.68 14.29
C ILE A 146 -8.87 2.48 15.22
N GLU A 147 -9.58 1.38 14.98
CA GLU A 147 -9.45 0.16 15.77
C GLU A 147 -8.02 -0.39 15.72
N ILE A 148 -7.43 -0.50 14.53
CA ILE A 148 -6.06 -0.97 14.35
C ILE A 148 -5.10 0.03 15.00
N ILE A 149 -5.06 1.30 14.57
CA ILE A 149 -4.02 2.23 15.02
C ILE A 149 -4.09 2.50 16.53
N SER A 150 -5.28 2.49 17.13
CA SER A 150 -5.41 2.67 18.59
C SER A 150 -4.88 1.48 19.40
N SER A 151 -4.85 0.28 18.81
CA SER A 151 -4.32 -0.93 19.46
C SER A 151 -2.79 -1.04 19.44
N LEU A 152 -2.13 -0.25 18.59
CA LEU A 152 -0.70 -0.32 18.34
C LEU A 152 0.07 0.64 19.25
N LYS A 153 1.15 0.15 19.85
CA LYS A 153 2.04 0.95 20.70
C LYS A 153 3.50 0.58 20.45
N HIS A 154 4.15 1.36 19.58
CA HIS A 154 5.54 1.15 19.21
C HIS A 154 6.23 2.48 18.86
N LYS A 155 7.52 2.62 19.16
CA LYS A 155 8.29 3.86 18.92
C LYS A 155 8.39 4.28 17.45
N HIS A 156 8.34 3.31 16.54
CA HIS A 156 8.42 3.50 15.08
C HIS A 156 7.06 3.42 14.37
N ILE A 157 5.96 3.51 15.13
CA ILE A 157 4.60 3.65 14.60
C ILE A 157 4.06 5.00 15.07
N ARG A 158 3.46 5.76 14.16
CA ARG A 158 2.91 7.08 14.50
C ARG A 158 1.64 6.91 15.34
N PRO A 159 1.62 7.38 16.60
CA PRO A 159 0.47 7.19 17.46
C PRO A 159 -0.70 8.11 17.06
N LEU A 160 -1.91 7.58 17.14
CA LEU A 160 -3.15 8.35 17.03
C LEU A 160 -3.36 9.15 18.32
N VAL A 161 -3.45 10.47 18.22
CA VAL A 161 -3.67 11.39 19.35
C VAL A 161 -5.15 11.54 19.65
N GLY A 162 -6.00 11.50 18.62
CA GLY A 162 -7.43 11.60 18.81
C GLY A 162 -8.24 11.55 17.54
N VAL A 163 -9.56 11.62 17.72
CA VAL A 163 -10.53 11.55 16.64
C VAL A 163 -11.60 12.61 16.81
N CYS A 164 -12.21 13.00 15.71
CA CYS A 164 -13.42 13.81 15.68
C CYS A 164 -14.32 13.30 14.56
N VAL A 165 -15.63 13.26 14.81
CA VAL A 165 -16.64 12.91 13.81
C VAL A 165 -17.66 14.03 13.81
N LYS A 166 -17.85 14.69 12.67
CA LYS A 166 -18.82 15.77 12.51
C LYS A 166 -19.48 15.67 11.15
N ASP A 167 -20.77 15.35 11.14
CA ASP A 167 -21.57 15.17 9.93
C ASP A 167 -20.96 14.08 9.03
N TYR A 168 -20.32 14.44 7.92
CA TYR A 168 -19.59 13.51 7.02
C TYR A 168 -18.07 13.64 7.12
N ASP A 169 -17.57 14.53 7.99
CA ASP A 169 -16.14 14.69 8.22
C ASP A 169 -15.68 13.67 9.27
N LEU A 170 -14.88 12.72 8.83
CA LEU A 170 -14.17 11.76 9.66
C LEU A 170 -12.74 12.26 9.86
N ILE A 171 -12.39 12.58 11.09
CA ILE A 171 -11.15 13.29 11.38
C ILE A 171 -10.28 12.46 12.33
N SER A 172 -9.03 12.22 11.93
CA SER A 172 -7.99 11.63 12.77
C SER A 172 -6.88 12.64 13.02
N VAL A 173 -6.38 12.66 14.25
CA VAL A 173 -5.41 13.64 14.74
C VAL A 173 -4.15 12.93 15.19
N TYR A 174 -3.00 13.43 14.72
CA TYR A 174 -1.69 12.85 14.98
C TYR A 174 -0.68 13.93 15.42
N ASP A 175 0.42 13.53 16.05
CA ASP A 175 1.54 14.44 16.31
C ASP A 175 2.14 14.94 14.98
N PHE A 176 2.41 16.24 14.87
CA PHE A 176 3.01 16.80 13.66
C PHE A 176 4.49 16.41 13.52
N SER A 177 4.91 16.01 12.32
CA SER A 177 6.29 15.67 11.99
C SER A 177 6.88 16.79 11.13
N SER A 178 7.79 17.55 11.73
CA SER A 178 8.36 18.79 11.16
C SER A 178 9.23 18.59 9.93
N LYS A 179 9.90 17.44 9.79
CA LYS A 179 10.72 17.12 8.61
C LYS A 179 9.88 16.62 7.42
N GLY A 180 8.60 16.34 7.64
CA GLY A 180 7.73 15.76 6.63
C GLY A 180 8.01 14.27 6.41
N SER A 181 7.71 13.83 5.19
CA SER A 181 7.86 12.44 4.75
C SER A 181 9.25 12.14 4.20
N LEU A 182 9.63 10.85 4.24
CA LEU A 182 10.86 10.38 3.62
C LEU A 182 10.85 10.63 2.10
N GLU A 183 9.70 10.54 1.45
CA GLU A 183 9.55 10.84 0.02
C GLU A 183 9.96 12.29 -0.30
N GLU A 184 9.44 13.27 0.43
CA GLU A 184 9.77 14.69 0.23
C GLU A 184 11.26 14.96 0.48
N ILE A 185 11.85 14.29 1.45
CA ILE A 185 13.27 14.44 1.79
C ILE A 185 14.16 13.80 0.70
N LEU A 186 13.80 12.63 0.19
CA LEU A 186 14.58 11.92 -0.82
C LEU A 186 14.39 12.48 -2.23
N HIS A 187 13.20 12.98 -2.56
CA HIS A 187 12.82 13.27 -3.94
C HIS A 187 12.17 14.64 -4.14
N GLY A 188 12.02 15.43 -3.07
CA GLY A 188 11.43 16.77 -3.13
C GLY A 188 12.41 17.84 -3.65
N LYS A 189 11.91 19.07 -3.79
CA LYS A 189 12.61 20.22 -4.40
C LYS A 189 13.94 20.61 -3.71
N ASN A 190 14.16 20.13 -2.49
CA ASN A 190 15.35 20.44 -1.70
C ASN A 190 16.37 19.30 -1.62
N LYS A 191 16.16 18.18 -2.35
CA LYS A 191 17.08 17.03 -2.35
C LYS A 191 18.53 17.46 -2.56
N ASP A 192 18.78 18.25 -3.61
CA ASP A 192 20.14 18.64 -4.02
C ASP A 192 20.84 19.57 -3.01
N LYS A 193 20.06 20.26 -2.17
CA LYS A 193 20.59 21.21 -1.18
C LYS A 193 21.01 20.51 0.11
N HIS A 194 20.26 19.49 0.51
CA HIS A 194 20.47 18.76 1.76
C HIS A 194 20.23 17.26 1.58
N PRO A 195 21.17 16.54 0.94
CA PRO A 195 21.07 15.09 0.77
C PRO A 195 20.94 14.40 2.12
N LEU A 196 20.04 13.42 2.24
CA LEU A 196 19.85 12.66 3.47
C LEU A 196 21.14 11.84 3.78
N PRO A 197 21.82 12.08 4.92
CA PRO A 197 23.10 11.42 5.22
C PRO A 197 22.95 9.90 5.36
N TRP A 198 24.00 9.14 4.99
CA TRP A 198 24.00 7.67 5.05
C TRP A 198 23.55 7.12 6.42
N VAL A 199 24.07 7.67 7.51
CA VAL A 199 23.72 7.24 8.88
C VAL A 199 22.23 7.36 9.13
N VAL A 200 21.60 8.44 8.64
CA VAL A 200 20.16 8.64 8.76
C VAL A 200 19.42 7.62 7.90
N ARG A 201 19.82 7.39 6.64
CA ARG A 201 19.20 6.39 5.76
C ARG A 201 19.21 4.99 6.39
N TYR A 202 20.34 4.60 6.98
CA TYR A 202 20.47 3.32 7.65
C TYR A 202 19.59 3.22 8.90
N ASN A 203 19.56 4.28 9.72
CA ASN A 203 18.69 4.32 10.90
C ASN A 203 17.20 4.25 10.51
N VAL A 204 16.79 4.89 9.41
CA VAL A 204 15.42 4.80 8.87
C VAL A 204 15.10 3.34 8.50
N ALA A 205 15.99 2.66 7.77
CA ALA A 205 15.78 1.26 7.40
C ALA A 205 15.61 0.36 8.62
N VAL A 206 16.49 0.49 9.63
CA VAL A 206 16.38 -0.29 10.87
C VAL A 206 15.09 0.05 11.62
N ALA A 207 14.76 1.32 11.78
CA ALA A 207 13.55 1.77 12.48
C ALA A 207 12.25 1.24 11.85
N ILE A 208 12.15 1.28 10.51
CA ILE A 208 10.97 0.76 9.80
C ILE A 208 10.94 -0.77 9.82
N ALA A 209 12.10 -1.45 9.76
CA ALA A 209 12.15 -2.89 9.96
C ALA A 209 11.64 -3.30 11.36
N GLU A 210 12.03 -2.56 12.40
CA GLU A 210 11.50 -2.75 13.76
C GLU A 210 9.99 -2.53 13.84
N GLY A 211 9.49 -1.45 13.22
CA GLY A 211 8.06 -1.15 13.18
C GLY A 211 7.25 -2.25 12.49
N LEU A 212 7.71 -2.75 11.35
CA LEU A 212 7.03 -3.83 10.62
C LEU A 212 7.15 -5.17 11.35
N ASN A 213 8.29 -5.47 11.97
CA ASN A 213 8.42 -6.67 12.81
C ASN A 213 7.41 -6.67 13.95
N TYR A 214 7.22 -5.51 14.60
CA TYR A 214 6.20 -5.35 15.62
C TYR A 214 4.79 -5.65 15.08
N LEU A 215 4.42 -5.08 13.92
CA LEU A 215 3.11 -5.31 13.30
C LEU A 215 2.88 -6.78 12.95
N HIS A 216 3.89 -7.46 12.40
CA HIS A 216 3.74 -8.80 11.84
C HIS A 216 3.83 -9.90 12.91
N SER A 217 4.71 -9.73 13.90
CA SER A 217 5.15 -10.83 14.78
C SER A 217 5.07 -10.55 16.28
N GLU A 218 5.22 -9.31 16.74
CA GLU A 218 5.25 -9.00 18.19
C GLU A 218 3.88 -8.57 18.74
N HIS A 219 3.03 -7.98 17.90
CA HIS A 219 1.67 -7.65 18.30
C HIS A 219 0.81 -8.91 18.47
N SER A 220 -0.15 -8.88 19.40
CA SER A 220 -0.98 -10.05 19.76
C SER A 220 -1.80 -10.62 18.59
N ARG A 221 -2.07 -9.78 17.59
CA ARG A 221 -2.72 -10.17 16.35
C ARG A 221 -1.93 -9.52 15.20
N PRO A 222 -1.47 -10.27 14.20
CA PRO A 222 -0.72 -9.68 13.09
C PRO A 222 -1.51 -8.57 12.40
N VAL A 223 -0.83 -7.52 11.97
CA VAL A 223 -1.38 -6.42 11.18
C VAL A 223 -0.62 -6.34 9.87
N ILE A 224 -1.33 -6.30 8.74
CA ILE A 224 -0.75 -6.07 7.41
C ILE A 224 -1.07 -4.62 7.05
N HIS A 225 -0.03 -3.82 6.81
CA HIS A 225 -0.15 -2.38 6.58
C HIS A 225 -0.71 -2.07 5.18
N ARG A 226 -0.33 -2.84 4.16
CA ARG A 226 -0.79 -2.74 2.74
C ARG A 226 -0.34 -1.51 1.96
N ASP A 227 0.05 -0.42 2.63
CA ASP A 227 0.55 0.79 1.97
C ASP A 227 1.89 1.28 2.55
N VAL A 228 2.85 0.36 2.69
CA VAL A 228 4.21 0.70 3.12
C VAL A 228 4.93 1.41 1.97
N LYS A 229 5.28 2.69 2.15
CA LYS A 229 5.95 3.53 1.13
C LYS A 229 6.69 4.71 1.76
N SER A 230 7.58 5.35 1.01
CA SER A 230 8.36 6.49 1.51
C SER A 230 7.50 7.70 1.93
N SER A 231 6.34 7.95 1.31
CA SER A 231 5.43 9.04 1.73
C SER A 231 4.70 8.76 3.05
N ASN A 232 4.59 7.50 3.46
CA ASN A 232 3.98 7.08 4.72
C ASN A 232 5.02 6.92 5.85
N ILE A 233 6.29 7.19 5.59
CA ILE A 233 7.35 7.22 6.60
C ILE A 233 7.63 8.68 6.96
N LEU A 234 7.30 9.10 8.17
CA LEU A 234 7.52 10.46 8.63
C LEU A 234 8.75 10.56 9.54
N LEU A 235 9.42 11.70 9.49
CA LEU A 235 10.63 11.97 10.27
C LEU A 235 10.39 13.10 11.29
N SER A 236 10.82 12.87 12.53
CA SER A 236 10.89 13.90 13.57
C SER A 236 12.06 14.87 13.32
N ASP A 237 12.18 15.92 14.15
CA ASP A 237 13.32 16.85 14.11
C ASP A 237 14.67 16.14 14.30
N GLU A 238 14.68 15.07 15.11
CA GLU A 238 15.83 14.22 15.41
C GLU A 238 16.03 13.08 14.39
N PHE A 239 15.28 13.08 13.29
CA PHE A 239 15.26 12.03 12.27
C PHE A 239 14.81 10.65 12.78
N GLU A 240 13.94 10.62 13.80
CA GLU A 240 13.28 9.38 14.20
C GLU A 240 12.20 9.03 13.17
N ALA A 241 12.33 7.86 12.54
CA ALA A 241 11.37 7.38 11.54
C ALA A 241 10.15 6.73 12.21
N LYS A 242 8.96 7.09 11.74
CA LYS A 242 7.70 6.49 12.15
C LYS A 242 6.85 6.15 10.92
N LEU A 243 6.39 4.90 10.86
CA LEU A 243 5.39 4.48 9.88
C LEU A 243 4.02 5.07 10.22
N SER A 244 3.30 5.51 9.21
CA SER A 244 2.00 6.19 9.33
C SER A 244 1.03 5.74 8.25
N ASP A 245 -0.21 6.22 8.34
CA ASP A 245 -1.32 5.94 7.42
C ASP A 245 -1.77 4.47 7.39
N PHE A 246 -2.58 4.10 8.38
CA PHE A 246 -3.15 2.76 8.53
C PHE A 246 -4.53 2.64 7.84
N GLY A 247 -4.89 3.57 6.96
CA GLY A 247 -6.21 3.61 6.32
C GLY A 247 -6.52 2.37 5.45
N LEU A 248 -5.48 1.67 4.96
CA LEU A 248 -5.63 0.43 4.20
C LEU A 248 -5.30 -0.82 5.02
N ALA A 249 -4.85 -0.65 6.27
CA ALA A 249 -4.36 -1.74 7.10
C ALA A 249 -5.48 -2.70 7.47
N ILE A 250 -5.11 -3.98 7.61
CA ILE A 250 -6.04 -5.02 8.05
C ILE A 250 -5.39 -5.90 9.11
N TRP A 251 -6.23 -6.62 9.84
CA TRP A 251 -5.78 -7.75 10.63
C TRP A 251 -5.35 -8.90 9.74
N GLY A 252 -4.11 -9.36 9.90
CA GLY A 252 -3.56 -10.50 9.17
C GLY A 252 -4.24 -11.83 9.54
N PRO A 253 -4.16 -12.83 8.65
CA PRO A 253 -4.73 -14.15 8.90
C PRO A 253 -4.01 -14.84 10.07
N THR A 254 -4.79 -15.49 10.95
CA THR A 254 -4.25 -16.27 12.08
C THR A 254 -4.32 -17.79 11.84
N ALA A 255 -5.17 -18.24 10.92
CA ALA A 255 -5.43 -19.65 10.63
C ALA A 255 -4.91 -20.12 9.26
N SER A 256 -4.58 -19.19 8.36
CA SER A 256 -4.06 -19.46 7.03
C SER A 256 -2.78 -18.66 6.78
N SER A 257 -1.99 -19.07 5.79
CA SER A 257 -0.76 -18.35 5.40
C SER A 257 -1.02 -17.10 4.55
N PHE A 258 -2.22 -16.98 3.96
CA PHE A 258 -2.64 -15.83 3.17
C PHE A 258 -4.18 -15.70 3.14
N LEU A 259 -4.65 -14.54 2.68
CA LEU A 259 -6.02 -14.25 2.29
C LEU A 259 -6.08 -14.03 0.77
N ILE A 260 -7.25 -14.18 0.16
CA ILE A 260 -7.50 -13.78 -1.23
C ILE A 260 -8.47 -12.61 -1.20
N GLU A 261 -8.01 -11.46 -1.67
CA GLU A 261 -8.83 -10.25 -1.83
C GLU A 261 -9.19 -10.06 -3.29
N ALA A 262 -10.45 -9.69 -3.55
CA ALA A 262 -10.90 -9.37 -4.91
C ALA A 262 -10.40 -7.99 -5.36
N ASP A 263 -10.22 -7.06 -4.40
CA ASP A 263 -9.79 -5.69 -4.68
C ASP A 263 -8.36 -5.46 -4.21
N VAL A 264 -7.51 -5.02 -5.13
CA VAL A 264 -6.09 -4.74 -4.89
C VAL A 264 -5.96 -3.25 -4.65
N VAL A 265 -5.55 -2.88 -3.43
CA VAL A 265 -5.35 -1.49 -3.02
C VAL A 265 -3.90 -1.26 -2.62
N GLY A 266 -3.49 0.00 -2.58
CA GLY A 266 -2.13 0.42 -2.23
C GLY A 266 -1.42 1.08 -3.41
N THR A 267 -0.16 1.42 -3.19
CA THR A 267 0.57 2.30 -4.12
C THR A 267 1.36 1.51 -5.16
N PHE A 268 1.07 1.78 -6.44
CA PHE A 268 1.81 1.21 -7.56
C PHE A 268 3.31 1.52 -7.48
N GLY A 269 4.15 0.53 -7.79
CA GLY A 269 5.60 0.57 -7.56
C GLY A 269 6.04 -0.11 -6.25
N TYR A 270 5.16 -0.20 -5.26
CA TYR A 270 5.41 -0.93 -4.00
C TYR A 270 4.64 -2.26 -3.91
N LEU A 271 3.65 -2.48 -4.77
CA LEU A 271 2.82 -3.68 -4.75
C LEU A 271 3.64 -4.94 -5.07
N ALA A 272 3.48 -5.95 -4.21
CA ALA A 272 4.08 -7.26 -4.43
C ALA A 272 3.42 -7.98 -5.63
N PRO A 273 4.20 -8.71 -6.46
CA PRO A 273 3.67 -9.35 -7.67
C PRO A 273 2.49 -10.29 -7.43
N GLU A 274 2.54 -11.13 -6.40
CA GLU A 274 1.47 -12.08 -6.07
C GLU A 274 0.19 -11.40 -5.60
N TYR A 275 0.31 -10.26 -4.94
CA TYR A 275 -0.83 -9.47 -4.52
C TYR A 275 -1.46 -8.76 -5.72
N PHE A 276 -0.63 -8.13 -6.55
CA PHE A 276 -1.08 -7.45 -7.77
C PHE A 276 -1.73 -8.38 -8.79
N MET A 277 -1.17 -9.57 -8.99
CA MET A 277 -1.63 -10.51 -10.03
C MET A 277 -2.82 -11.36 -9.58
N TYR A 278 -2.89 -11.73 -8.29
CA TYR A 278 -3.82 -12.76 -7.81
C TYR A 278 -4.62 -12.35 -6.56
N GLY A 279 -4.42 -11.14 -6.03
CA GLY A 279 -5.04 -10.71 -4.79
C GLY A 279 -4.55 -11.47 -3.56
N LYS A 280 -3.41 -12.19 -3.66
CA LYS A 280 -2.85 -12.98 -2.56
C LYS A 280 -2.24 -12.06 -1.51
N LEU A 281 -2.86 -12.02 -0.34
CA LEU A 281 -2.57 -11.07 0.72
C LEU A 281 -1.96 -11.77 1.94
N SER A 282 -0.74 -11.39 2.30
CA SER A 282 -0.05 -11.81 3.53
C SER A 282 0.89 -10.70 4.00
N ASP A 283 1.53 -10.89 5.15
CA ASP A 283 2.59 -9.99 5.65
C ASP A 283 3.74 -9.80 4.64
N LYS A 284 3.95 -10.77 3.73
CA LYS A 284 5.01 -10.75 2.72
C LYS A 284 4.87 -9.63 1.69
N ILE A 285 3.70 -9.01 1.56
CA ILE A 285 3.52 -7.86 0.68
C ILE A 285 4.18 -6.61 1.27
N ASP A 286 4.10 -6.44 2.61
CA ASP A 286 4.76 -5.35 3.32
C ASP A 286 6.28 -5.56 3.30
N VAL A 287 6.73 -6.82 3.38
CA VAL A 287 8.16 -7.17 3.22
C VAL A 287 8.68 -6.76 1.85
N TYR A 288 7.92 -7.00 0.78
CA TYR A 288 8.30 -6.57 -0.57
C TYR A 288 8.37 -5.05 -0.68
N ALA A 289 7.34 -4.36 -0.21
CA ALA A 289 7.29 -2.90 -0.21
C ALA A 289 8.43 -2.28 0.60
N PHE A 290 8.81 -2.90 1.73
CA PHE A 290 10.01 -2.53 2.49
C PHE A 290 11.30 -2.70 1.67
N GLY A 291 11.41 -3.79 0.90
CA GLY A 291 12.51 -3.99 -0.03
C GLY A 291 12.63 -2.86 -1.07
N VAL A 292 11.51 -2.35 -1.57
CA VAL A 292 11.48 -1.18 -2.46
C VAL A 292 11.99 0.08 -1.75
N ILE A 293 11.58 0.32 -0.49
CA ILE A 293 12.08 1.44 0.32
C ILE A 293 13.60 1.33 0.54
N LEU A 294 14.13 0.13 0.77
CA LEU A 294 15.58 -0.05 0.88
C LEU A 294 16.30 0.35 -0.42
N LEU A 295 15.74 0.02 -1.58
CA LEU A 295 16.28 0.47 -2.87
C LEU A 295 16.19 2.00 -3.03
N GLU A 296 15.09 2.64 -2.58
CA GLU A 296 14.99 4.10 -2.59
C GLU A 296 16.05 4.74 -1.69
N LEU A 297 16.27 4.20 -0.49
CA LEU A 297 17.29 4.68 0.44
C LEU A 297 18.71 4.50 -0.11
N LEU A 298 19.00 3.39 -0.78
CA LEU A 298 20.30 3.13 -1.39
C LEU A 298 20.56 4.05 -2.59
N SER A 299 19.56 4.24 -3.45
CA SER A 299 19.73 4.85 -4.78
C SER A 299 19.30 6.31 -4.88
N GLY A 300 18.48 6.80 -3.94
CA GLY A 300 17.86 8.12 -4.02
C GLY A 300 16.95 8.28 -5.25
N LYS A 301 16.45 7.18 -5.81
CA LYS A 301 15.56 7.15 -6.99
C LYS A 301 14.13 6.83 -6.57
N ARG A 302 13.16 7.42 -7.26
CA ARG A 302 11.74 7.12 -7.09
C ARG A 302 11.40 5.68 -7.52
N PRO A 303 10.41 5.02 -6.89
CA PRO A 303 9.97 3.66 -7.25
C PRO A 303 9.46 3.57 -8.68
N ILE A 304 8.77 4.62 -9.15
CA ILE A 304 8.29 4.76 -10.52
C ILE A 304 8.88 6.02 -11.15
N ARG A 305 9.39 5.91 -12.37
CA ARG A 305 9.94 7.00 -13.18
C ARG A 305 9.12 7.17 -14.45
N PHE A 306 8.71 8.39 -14.74
CA PHE A 306 7.92 8.71 -15.94
C PHE A 306 8.76 9.25 -17.10
N GLU A 307 10.05 9.54 -16.86
CA GLU A 307 10.91 10.28 -17.79
C GLU A 307 11.85 9.38 -18.64
N ASN A 308 11.86 8.06 -18.41
CA ASN A 308 12.80 7.13 -19.06
C ASN A 308 12.14 6.26 -20.16
N HIS A 309 12.97 5.80 -21.10
CA HIS A 309 12.62 4.84 -22.15
C HIS A 309 11.92 3.57 -21.61
N LYS A 310 11.05 2.97 -22.44
CA LYS A 310 10.25 1.76 -22.12
C LYS A 310 11.13 0.68 -21.45
N GLY A 311 10.84 0.34 -20.20
CA GLY A 311 11.51 -0.71 -19.43
C GLY A 311 12.22 -0.29 -18.13
N GLU A 312 12.61 0.99 -17.98
CA GLU A 312 13.29 1.51 -16.76
C GLU A 312 12.36 2.27 -15.81
N GLN A 313 11.05 2.14 -16.02
CA GLN A 313 10.06 2.91 -15.29
C GLN A 313 9.86 2.39 -13.87
N SER A 314 10.32 1.17 -13.55
CA SER A 314 10.27 0.57 -12.21
C SER A 314 11.67 0.47 -11.60
N LEU A 315 11.82 0.97 -10.38
CA LEU A 315 13.06 0.90 -9.59
C LEU A 315 13.55 -0.53 -9.39
N VAL A 316 12.63 -1.47 -9.13
CA VAL A 316 12.96 -2.89 -8.95
C VAL A 316 13.50 -3.47 -10.25
N MET A 317 12.86 -3.19 -11.39
CA MET A 317 13.32 -3.68 -12.70
C MET A 317 14.69 -3.10 -13.07
N TRP A 318 14.93 -1.83 -12.75
CA TRP A 318 16.23 -1.19 -12.95
C TRP A 318 17.34 -1.79 -12.05
N ALA A 319 17.04 -2.05 -10.77
CA ALA A 319 18.03 -2.51 -9.80
C ALA A 319 18.41 -4.00 -9.97
N LYS A 320 17.46 -4.85 -10.39
CA LYS A 320 17.67 -6.31 -10.55
C LYS A 320 18.95 -6.71 -11.30
N PRO A 321 19.21 -6.24 -12.54
CA PRO A 321 20.42 -6.63 -13.27
C PRO A 321 21.71 -6.16 -12.57
N MET A 322 21.67 -5.05 -11.83
CA MET A 322 22.82 -4.57 -11.05
C MET A 322 23.05 -5.42 -9.80
N ILE A 323 21.97 -5.86 -9.14
CA ILE A 323 22.05 -6.80 -8.02
C ILE A 323 22.62 -8.14 -8.47
N GLU A 324 22.13 -8.68 -9.59
CA GLU A 324 22.56 -9.97 -10.15
C GLU A 324 24.01 -9.94 -10.63
N SER A 325 24.47 -8.82 -11.20
CA SER A 325 25.87 -8.64 -11.58
C SER A 325 26.80 -8.30 -10.42
N GLY A 326 26.26 -8.08 -9.21
CA GLY A 326 27.02 -7.67 -8.04
C GLY A 326 27.53 -6.22 -8.08
N ASP A 327 27.03 -5.38 -9.00
CA ASP A 327 27.37 -3.97 -9.09
C ASP A 327 26.64 -3.14 -8.01
N MET A 328 27.11 -3.28 -6.77
CA MET A 328 26.57 -2.52 -5.64
C MET A 328 26.80 -1.02 -5.79
N LYS A 329 27.87 -0.61 -6.48
CA LYS A 329 28.23 0.82 -6.63
C LYS A 329 27.31 1.53 -7.63
N GLY A 330 26.90 0.85 -8.70
CA GLY A 330 25.97 1.39 -9.69
C GLY A 330 24.58 1.70 -9.12
N ILE A 331 24.20 1.06 -8.01
CA ILE A 331 22.92 1.29 -7.33
C ILE A 331 22.96 2.55 -6.46
N LEU A 332 24.12 2.91 -5.91
CA LEU A 332 24.21 3.95 -4.89
C LEU A 332 23.86 5.33 -5.43
N ASP A 333 23.18 6.09 -4.58
CA ASP A 333 22.89 7.49 -4.82
C ASP A 333 24.20 8.28 -4.99
N PRO A 334 24.43 8.92 -6.16
CA PRO A 334 25.62 9.73 -6.39
C PRO A 334 25.77 10.89 -5.40
N ASP A 335 24.66 11.34 -4.81
CA ASP A 335 24.63 12.46 -3.87
C ASP A 335 25.03 12.04 -2.44
N LEU A 336 25.25 10.73 -2.20
CA LEU A 336 25.80 10.23 -0.93
C LEU A 336 27.27 10.63 -0.78
N ASN A 337 27.49 11.87 -0.38
CA ASN A 337 28.80 12.37 0.03
C ASN A 337 29.11 11.87 1.45
N GLY A 338 30.14 11.04 1.63
CA GLY A 338 30.70 10.75 2.96
C GLY A 338 31.24 9.33 3.18
N ASN A 339 31.57 9.04 4.44
CA ASN A 339 32.03 7.73 4.92
C ASN A 339 30.85 6.75 4.97
N ILE A 340 30.49 6.19 3.81
CA ILE A 340 29.52 5.09 3.76
C ILE A 340 30.14 3.87 4.45
N ASN A 341 29.43 3.32 5.43
CA ASN A 341 29.87 2.08 6.06
C ASN A 341 29.57 0.92 5.11
N ALA A 342 30.63 0.35 4.51
CA ALA A 342 30.52 -0.72 3.53
C ALA A 342 29.78 -1.96 4.06
N THR A 343 29.95 -2.30 5.33
CA THR A 343 29.25 -3.43 5.96
C THR A 343 27.75 -3.16 6.07
N GLN A 344 27.36 -1.97 6.52
CA GLN A 344 25.96 -1.55 6.56
C GLN A 344 25.33 -1.53 5.17
N MET A 345 26.05 -0.99 4.19
CA MET A 345 25.62 -0.97 2.79
C MET A 345 25.36 -2.39 2.27
N HIS A 346 26.30 -3.30 2.50
CA HIS A 346 26.15 -4.69 2.08
C HIS A 346 24.93 -5.36 2.72
N ARG A 347 24.74 -5.20 4.04
CA ARG A 347 23.55 -5.74 4.75
C ARG A 347 22.25 -5.19 4.18
N MET A 348 22.17 -3.88 3.96
CA MET A 348 20.99 -3.24 3.39
C MET A 348 20.71 -3.73 1.97
N MET A 349 21.76 -3.95 1.18
CA MET A 349 21.62 -4.46 -0.18
C MET A 349 21.12 -5.91 -0.18
N VAL A 350 21.68 -6.77 0.66
CA VAL A 350 21.23 -8.16 0.82
C VAL A 350 19.78 -8.20 1.32
N ALA A 351 19.43 -7.37 2.31
CA ALA A 351 18.06 -7.26 2.80
C ALA A 351 17.09 -6.86 1.66
N ALA A 352 17.42 -5.83 0.88
CA ALA A 352 16.60 -5.40 -0.25
C ALA A 352 16.41 -6.54 -1.27
N THR A 353 17.49 -7.22 -1.64
CA THR A 353 17.49 -8.36 -2.58
C THR A 353 16.63 -9.54 -2.10
N LEU A 354 16.63 -9.83 -0.81
CA LEU A 354 15.80 -10.89 -0.23
C LEU A 354 14.33 -10.46 -0.19
N CYS A 355 14.05 -9.22 0.24
CA CYS A 355 12.71 -8.66 0.33
C CYS A 355 11.99 -8.54 -1.02
N ILE A 356 12.69 -8.15 -2.10
CA ILE A 356 12.09 -8.01 -3.44
C ILE A 356 12.02 -9.33 -4.25
N THR A 357 12.34 -10.47 -3.62
CA THR A 357 12.26 -11.79 -4.25
C THR A 357 10.84 -12.03 -4.77
N ARG A 358 10.71 -12.54 -6.00
CA ARG A 358 9.41 -12.68 -6.67
C ARG A 358 8.46 -13.58 -5.88
N SER A 359 8.95 -14.73 -5.42
CA SER A 359 8.16 -15.68 -4.64
C SER A 359 8.00 -15.21 -3.19
N ALA A 360 6.75 -15.02 -2.74
CA ALA A 360 6.43 -14.54 -1.39
C ALA A 360 6.95 -15.45 -0.27
N ARG A 361 6.94 -16.78 -0.50
CA ARG A 361 7.44 -17.77 0.47
C ARG A 361 8.94 -17.66 0.71
N LEU A 362 9.72 -17.23 -0.29
CA LEU A 362 11.17 -17.07 -0.20
C LEU A 362 11.59 -15.73 0.44
N ARG A 363 10.67 -14.77 0.56
CA ARG A 363 10.96 -13.53 1.29
C ARG A 363 11.14 -13.84 2.78
N PRO A 364 12.14 -13.25 3.46
CA PRO A 364 12.31 -13.42 4.90
C PRO A 364 11.15 -12.82 5.69
N LYS A 365 11.02 -13.20 6.96
CA LYS A 365 10.21 -12.47 7.94
C LYS A 365 10.90 -11.15 8.30
N MET A 366 10.12 -10.16 8.74
CA MET A 366 10.69 -8.88 9.17
C MET A 366 11.65 -9.01 10.37
N SER A 367 11.48 -10.03 11.22
CA SER A 367 12.45 -10.35 12.29
C SER A 367 13.83 -10.68 11.72
N GLU A 368 13.90 -11.53 10.70
CA GLU A 368 15.15 -11.96 10.06
C GLU A 368 15.80 -10.78 9.30
N VAL A 369 14.98 -9.95 8.65
CA VAL A 369 15.44 -8.71 8.00
C VAL A 369 16.04 -7.74 9.03
N LEU A 370 15.39 -7.59 10.18
CA LEU A 370 15.87 -6.73 11.26
C LEU A 370 17.20 -7.22 11.84
N GLU A 371 17.33 -8.52 12.12
CA GLU A 371 18.56 -9.12 12.61
C GLU A 371 19.72 -8.96 11.59
N LEU A 372 19.43 -9.12 10.29
CA LEU A 372 20.39 -8.84 9.21
C LEU A 372 20.86 -7.38 9.22
N LEU A 373 19.92 -6.43 9.33
CA LEU A 373 20.24 -5.01 9.38
C LEU A 373 20.96 -4.62 10.69
N ARG A 374 20.74 -5.32 11.80
CA ARG A 374 21.52 -5.09 13.04
C ARG A 374 22.91 -5.71 12.99
N GLY A 375 23.13 -6.66 12.08
CA GLY A 375 24.42 -7.29 11.87
C GLY A 375 24.67 -8.52 12.72
N GLU A 376 23.63 -9.30 12.96
CA GLU A 376 23.75 -10.54 13.72
C GLU A 376 24.46 -11.62 12.88
N GLU A 377 25.62 -12.09 13.36
CA GLU A 377 26.54 -12.95 12.58
C GLU A 377 25.91 -14.24 12.04
N ALA A 378 24.92 -14.80 12.75
CA ALA A 378 24.23 -16.02 12.34
C ALA A 378 23.39 -15.79 11.07
N ILE A 379 22.71 -14.65 10.99
CA ILE A 379 21.83 -14.29 9.88
C ILE A 379 22.65 -13.86 8.66
N GLU A 380 23.80 -13.23 8.85
CA GLU A 380 24.72 -12.89 7.75
C GLU A 380 25.19 -14.14 7.00
N LYS A 381 25.52 -15.21 7.74
CA LYS A 381 25.91 -16.51 7.15
C LYS A 381 24.75 -17.15 6.39
N TRP A 382 23.54 -17.13 6.96
CA TRP A 382 22.35 -17.63 6.26
C TRP A 382 22.07 -16.85 4.97
N ALA A 383 22.10 -15.52 5.03
CA ALA A 383 21.84 -14.68 3.88
C ALA A 383 22.87 -14.88 2.75
N ALA A 384 24.14 -15.12 3.10
CA ALA A 384 25.17 -15.50 2.14
C ALA A 384 24.82 -16.81 1.40
N THR A 385 24.37 -17.84 2.13
CA THR A 385 23.96 -19.13 1.51
C THR A 385 22.71 -19.01 0.63
N GLN A 386 21.79 -18.09 0.94
CA GLN A 386 20.60 -17.88 0.12
C GLN A 386 20.93 -17.19 -1.22
N ASN A 387 21.88 -16.26 -1.23
CA ASN A 387 22.33 -15.62 -2.47
C ASN A 387 23.06 -16.61 -3.39
N GLU A 388 23.86 -17.53 -2.85
CA GLU A 388 24.54 -18.57 -3.64
C GLU A 388 23.57 -19.59 -4.26
N ASN A 389 22.45 -19.88 -3.60
CA ASN A 389 21.46 -20.87 -4.06
C ASN A 389 20.40 -20.32 -5.04
N LYS A 390 20.36 -19.01 -5.29
CA LYS A 390 19.36 -18.39 -6.20
C LYS A 390 19.48 -18.86 -7.65
N GLU A 391 20.68 -19.15 -8.14
CA GLU A 391 20.91 -19.65 -9.51
C GLU A 391 20.31 -21.04 -9.77
N SER A 392 19.99 -21.82 -8.73
CA SER A 392 19.49 -23.20 -8.87
C SER A 392 18.02 -23.40 -8.50
N GLN A 393 17.37 -22.44 -7.82
CA GLN A 393 15.96 -22.57 -7.41
C GLN A 393 14.95 -21.86 -8.32
N GLU A 394 15.33 -20.79 -9.04
CA GLU A 394 14.39 -20.13 -9.97
C GLU A 394 14.21 -20.90 -11.30
N HIS A 395 15.11 -21.83 -11.61
CA HIS A 395 15.08 -22.63 -12.84
C HIS A 395 14.56 -24.08 -12.69
N ASN A 396 14.32 -24.57 -11.46
CA ASN A 396 14.00 -25.99 -11.19
C ASN A 396 12.63 -26.22 -10.52
N ILE A 397 11.67 -25.31 -10.65
CA ILE A 397 10.28 -25.60 -10.24
C ILE A 397 9.59 -26.35 -11.41
N ASP A 398 10.00 -27.59 -11.61
CA ASP A 398 9.29 -28.59 -12.40
C ASP A 398 8.73 -29.65 -11.43
N ASP A 399 7.41 -29.78 -11.46
CA ASP A 399 6.59 -30.89 -10.99
C ASP A 399 6.89 -31.49 -9.60
N GLY A 400 6.31 -30.89 -8.56
CA GLY A 400 6.18 -31.55 -7.26
C GLY A 400 5.46 -30.75 -6.20
N ASP A 401 4.12 -30.78 -6.22
CA ASP A 401 3.24 -30.47 -5.07
C ASP A 401 3.10 -28.99 -4.65
N ASP A 402 3.09 -28.07 -5.62
CA ASP A 402 2.98 -26.63 -5.36
C ASP A 402 1.68 -26.05 -5.98
N ASP A 403 0.74 -25.63 -5.13
CA ASP A 403 -0.43 -24.81 -5.51
C ASP A 403 -0.03 -23.41 -6.05
N GLU A 404 1.27 -23.08 -6.10
CA GLU A 404 1.81 -21.88 -6.74
C GLU A 404 2.42 -22.18 -8.12
N VAL A 405 1.62 -22.66 -9.06
CA VAL A 405 1.98 -22.58 -10.49
C VAL A 405 1.94 -21.11 -10.89
N TYR A 406 3.07 -20.41 -10.77
CA TYR A 406 3.30 -19.18 -11.52
C TYR A 406 3.50 -19.61 -12.97
N PRO A 407 2.55 -19.36 -13.90
CA PRO A 407 2.88 -19.52 -15.30
C PRO A 407 4.08 -18.61 -15.56
N ASN A 408 4.92 -18.94 -16.55
CA ASN A 408 5.99 -18.09 -17.08
C ASN A 408 5.48 -16.77 -17.69
N SER A 409 4.41 -16.20 -17.15
CA SER A 409 4.01 -14.81 -17.21
C SER A 409 5.15 -13.96 -16.66
N ARG A 410 5.98 -13.53 -17.60
CA ARG A 410 6.91 -12.42 -17.49
C ARG A 410 6.14 -11.21 -16.93
N ALA A 411 6.38 -10.84 -15.66
CA ALA A 411 5.73 -9.69 -15.05
C ALA A 411 6.05 -8.39 -15.81
N ASP A 412 7.20 -8.36 -16.49
CA ASP A 412 7.58 -7.37 -17.50
C ASP A 412 6.59 -7.27 -18.65
N LEU A 413 5.93 -8.35 -19.07
CA LEU A 413 4.86 -8.32 -20.07
C LEU A 413 3.57 -7.69 -19.52
N HIS A 414 3.17 -7.98 -18.28
CA HIS A 414 1.97 -7.37 -17.67
C HIS A 414 2.18 -5.92 -17.26
N LEU A 415 3.38 -5.57 -16.77
CA LEU A 415 3.78 -4.19 -16.49
C LEU A 415 3.89 -3.40 -17.79
N SER A 416 4.49 -3.97 -18.84
CA SER A 416 4.52 -3.34 -20.16
C SER A 416 3.11 -3.22 -20.75
N LEU A 417 2.23 -4.22 -20.60
CA LEU A 417 0.83 -4.13 -21.06
C LEU A 417 0.07 -3.02 -20.34
N ALA A 418 0.27 -2.88 -19.03
CA ALA A 418 -0.34 -1.81 -18.23
C ALA A 418 0.20 -0.42 -18.57
N MET A 419 1.37 -0.35 -19.23
CA MET A 419 2.06 0.90 -19.60
C MET A 419 2.12 1.16 -21.12
N LEU A 420 1.45 0.35 -21.95
CA LEU A 420 1.55 0.43 -23.42
C LEU A 420 0.52 1.35 -24.10
N ASP A 421 -0.31 2.09 -23.35
CA ASP A 421 -1.31 3.01 -23.94
C ASP A 421 -0.80 4.45 -24.15
N VAL A 422 0.48 4.61 -24.50
CA VAL A 422 1.00 5.91 -24.95
C VAL A 422 1.87 5.72 -26.20
N ASP A 423 1.50 6.50 -27.22
CA ASP A 423 2.10 6.70 -28.54
C ASP A 423 1.51 5.85 -29.69
N ASP A 424 0.33 6.26 -30.15
CA ASP A 424 -0.14 5.98 -31.51
C ASP A 424 0.37 7.08 -32.46
N ASP A 425 1.68 7.07 -32.73
CA ASP A 425 2.25 7.81 -33.87
C ASP A 425 2.37 6.84 -35.06
N SER A 426 1.25 6.62 -35.75
CA SER A 426 1.28 6.23 -37.17
C SER A 426 0.11 6.84 -37.95
N THR A 427 0.47 7.73 -38.86
CA THR A 427 -0.41 8.55 -39.70
C THR A 427 -1.38 7.73 -40.58
N SER A 428 -2.67 8.07 -40.57
CA SER A 428 -3.56 8.05 -41.75
C SER A 428 -4.78 8.96 -41.58
N PHE A 429 -5.13 9.65 -42.67
CA PHE A 429 -5.98 10.84 -42.77
C PHE A 429 -7.51 10.62 -42.73
N SER A 430 -8.21 11.71 -42.34
CA SER A 430 -9.66 12.03 -42.42
C SER A 430 -10.49 11.53 -41.24
N SER A 431 -11.34 12.31 -40.55
CA SER A 431 -12.05 13.55 -40.87
C SER A 431 -12.43 14.30 -39.57
N MET A 432 -12.73 15.60 -39.69
CA MET A 432 -13.04 16.56 -38.61
C MET A 432 -14.21 16.13 -37.71
N GLU A 433 -14.07 16.26 -36.39
CA GLU A 433 -14.93 17.09 -35.51
C GLU A 433 -14.43 17.08 -34.05
N GLN A 434 -14.92 18.05 -33.27
CA GLN A 434 -14.27 18.77 -32.17
C GLN A 434 -14.13 18.04 -30.81
N SER A 435 -12.89 18.07 -30.31
CA SER A 435 -12.43 18.37 -28.93
C SER A 435 -13.21 17.88 -27.69
N SER A 436 -12.57 17.00 -26.92
CA SER A 436 -12.06 17.34 -25.58
C SER A 436 -10.96 16.34 -25.18
N ASN A 437 -9.70 16.75 -25.32
CA ASN A 437 -8.55 15.96 -24.87
C ASN A 437 -8.37 16.15 -23.37
N ILE A 438 -8.79 15.18 -22.58
CA ILE A 438 -8.35 14.99 -21.19
C ILE A 438 -6.99 14.31 -21.26
N SER A 439 -5.97 14.90 -20.64
CA SER A 439 -4.61 14.31 -20.61
C SER A 439 -4.59 13.05 -19.75
N MET A 440 -3.74 12.06 -20.08
CA MET A 440 -3.55 10.84 -19.29
C MET A 440 -3.16 11.13 -17.83
N GLU A 441 -2.55 12.29 -17.58
CA GLU A 441 -2.22 12.84 -16.26
C GLU A 441 -3.48 13.17 -15.42
N GLU A 442 -4.57 13.53 -16.08
CA GLU A 442 -5.86 13.86 -15.48
C GLU A 442 -6.70 12.57 -15.27
N TYR A 443 -6.58 11.59 -16.17
CA TYR A 443 -7.19 10.26 -16.02
C TYR A 443 -6.57 9.43 -14.87
N LEU A 444 -5.27 9.55 -14.63
CA LEU A 444 -4.59 8.84 -13.54
C LEU A 444 -4.74 9.54 -12.17
N LYS A 445 -5.08 10.84 -12.15
CA LYS A 445 -5.46 11.54 -10.91
C LYS A 445 -6.75 11.00 -10.29
N GLU A 446 -7.68 10.50 -11.09
CA GLU A 446 -8.96 9.94 -10.60
C GLU A 446 -8.84 8.54 -9.98
N ARG A 447 -7.70 7.86 -10.13
CA ARG A 447 -7.46 6.49 -9.63
C ARG A 447 -6.44 6.40 -8.49
N TRP A 448 -6.04 7.52 -7.91
CA TRP A 448 -5.23 7.50 -6.70
C TRP A 448 -6.00 6.83 -5.55
N SER A 449 -5.33 5.90 -4.87
CA SER A 449 -5.76 5.42 -3.55
C SER A 449 -5.97 6.63 -2.62
N PRO A 450 -6.83 6.56 -1.59
CA PRO A 450 -7.13 7.69 -0.71
C PRO A 450 -5.93 8.21 0.11
N SER A 451 -4.74 7.62 0.00
CA SER A 451 -3.57 8.06 0.76
C SER A 451 -3.14 9.46 0.34
N SER A 452 -3.10 10.39 1.29
CA SER A 452 -2.68 11.78 1.11
C SER A 452 -1.17 11.86 0.88
N SER A 453 -0.72 12.24 -0.32
CA SER A 453 0.67 12.61 -0.57
C SER A 453 0.91 14.07 -0.17
N PHE A 454 2.00 14.32 0.55
CA PHE A 454 2.43 15.64 1.01
C PHE A 454 3.04 16.44 -0.16
N ASN A 455 2.78 17.76 -0.24
CA ASN A 455 3.11 18.64 -1.38
C ASN A 455 4.30 19.58 -1.11
#